data_AF-A0A2Z4WCD8-F1
#
_entry.id   AF-A0A2Z4WCD8-F1
#
_cell.length_a   1.000
_cell.length_b   1.000
_cell.length_c   1.000
_cell.angle_alpha   90.00
_cell.angle_beta   90.00
_cell.angle_gamma   90.00
#
_symmetry.space_group_name_H-M   'P 1'
#
loop_
_entity.id
_entity.type
_entity.pdbx_description
1 polymer ?
#
loop_
_entity_poly.entity_id
_entity_poly.type
_entity_poly.pdbx_seq_one_letter_code
_entity_poly.pdbx_strand_id
1 'polypeptide(L)' 'MRIGKILEVQQPKEYRNLNKNKKQNKKKKDKRGQNLSFSDYVEMMKHDSYKRCRGRLRQK' A
#
# COMPACT_ATOMS: atom_id res chain seq x y z
N MET A 1 10.79 -26.33 5.03
CA MET A 1 10.41 -25.85 3.68
C MET A 1 10.05 -24.37 3.76
N ARG A 2 10.69 -23.46 3.02
CA ARG A 2 10.38 -22.02 3.11
C ARG A 2 9.14 -21.71 2.27
N ILE A 3 8.10 -21.15 2.89
CA ILE A 3 6.81 -20.80 2.23
C ILE A 3 7.01 -19.97 0.96
N GLY A 4 7.98 -19.05 0.96
CA GLY A 4 8.30 -18.24 -0.22
C GLY A 4 8.75 -19.06 -1.44
N LYS A 5 9.53 -20.13 -1.25
CA LYS A 5 9.97 -21.02 -2.34
C LYS A 5 8.80 -21.85 -2.90
N ILE A 6 7.86 -22.23 -2.03
CA ILE A 6 6.65 -22.96 -2.42
C ILE A 6 5.77 -22.05 -3.27
N LEU A 7 5.57 -20.80 -2.84
CA LEU A 7 4.75 -19.82 -3.55
C LEU A 7 5.35 -19.46 -4.92
N GLU A 8 6.68 -19.39 -5.02
CA GLU A 8 7.38 -19.14 -6.28
C GLU A 8 7.14 -20.26 -7.30
N VAL A 9 7.15 -21.52 -6.86
CA VAL A 9 6.93 -22.69 -7.72
C VAL A 9 5.45 -22.90 -8.04
N GLN A 10 4.57 -22.80 -7.05
CA GLN A 10 3.14 -23.08 -7.21
C GLN A 10 2.37 -21.90 -7.82
N GLN A 11 2.79 -20.66 -7.55
CA GLN A 11 2.05 -19.43 -7.92
C GLN A 11 2.99 -18.30 -8.38
N PRO A 12 3.68 -18.46 -9.52
CA PRO A 12 4.73 -17.53 -9.96
C PRO A 12 4.21 -16.11 -10.26
N LYS A 13 2.95 -15.96 -10.72
CA LYS A 13 2.33 -14.65 -10.98
C LYS A 13 2.13 -13.86 -9.68
N GLU A 14 1.56 -14.48 -8.66
CA GLU A 14 1.34 -13.87 -7.35
C GLU A 14 2.66 -13.51 -6.68
N TYR A 15 3.65 -14.41 -6.72
CA TYR A 15 5.00 -14.14 -6.22
C TYR A 15 5.63 -12.90 -6.89
N ARG A 16 5.51 -12.77 -8.21
CA ARG A 16 6.03 -11.61 -8.96
C ARG A 16 5.32 -10.31 -8.58
N ASN A 17 4.00 -10.35 -8.37
CA ASN A 17 3.21 -9.19 -7.97
C ASN A 17 3.56 -8.74 -6.53
N LEU A 18 3.67 -9.68 -5.60
CA LEU A 18 4.09 -9.42 -4.22
C LEU A 18 5.48 -8.78 -4.15
N ASN A 19 6.43 -9.28 -4.94
CA ASN A 19 7.77 -8.70 -5.01
C ASN A 19 7.80 -7.29 -5.64
N LYS A 20 6.95 -7.01 -6.64
CA LYS A 20 6.81 -5.67 -7.22
C LYS A 20 6.25 -4.68 -6.19
N ASN A 21 5.21 -5.05 -5.47
CA ASN A 21 4.59 -4.21 -4.42
C ASN A 21 5.58 -3.92 -3.29
N LYS A 22 6.36 -4.93 -2.86
CA LYS A 22 7.40 -4.77 -1.85
C LYS A 22 8.49 -3.77 -2.28
N LYS A 23 8.93 -3.81 -3.55
CA LYS A 23 9.90 -2.85 -4.11
C LYS A 23 9.32 -1.42 -4.18
N GLN A 24 8.05 -1.26 -4.58
CA GLN A 24 7.40 0.05 -4.61
C GLN A 24 7.24 0.64 -3.20
N ASN A 25 6.82 -0.17 -2.23
CA ASN A 25 6.67 0.26 -0.84
C ASN A 25 8.03 0.64 -0.23
N LYS A 26 9.11 -0.09 -0.54
CA LYS A 26 10.45 0.27 -0.10
C LYS A 26 10.92 1.60 -0.71
N LYS A 27 10.70 1.83 -2.02
CA LYS A 27 11.00 3.13 -2.66
C LYS A 27 10.19 4.29 -2.08
N LYS A 28 8.93 4.07 -1.69
CA LYS A 28 8.10 5.07 -1.00
C LYS A 28 8.65 5.37 0.41
N LYS A 29 9.08 4.33 1.13
CA LYS A 29 9.67 4.45 2.48
C LYS A 29 11.08 5.04 2.48
N ASP A 30 11.88 4.81 1.45
CA ASP A 30 13.23 5.41 1.37
C ASP A 30 13.18 6.90 0.96
N LYS A 31 12.11 7.35 0.29
CA LYS A 31 11.91 8.76 -0.09
C LYS A 31 11.26 9.62 0.99
N ARG A 32 10.62 9.00 1.97
CA ARG A 32 9.92 9.65 3.09
C ARG A 32 10.55 9.07 4.33
N GLY A 33 11.44 9.79 5.01
CA GLY A 33 12.10 9.29 6.22
C GLY A 33 11.10 8.84 7.32
N GLN A 34 11.58 8.69 8.55
CA GLN A 34 10.75 8.34 9.75
C GLN A 34 9.60 9.32 10.05
N ASN A 35 9.34 10.30 9.18
CA ASN A 35 8.31 11.31 9.30
C ASN A 35 7.15 10.95 8.36
N LEU A 36 5.99 10.68 8.96
CA LEU A 36 4.74 10.58 8.23
C LEU A 36 4.49 11.88 7.47
N SER A 37 4.23 11.77 6.17
CA SER A 37 3.83 12.93 5.38
C SER A 37 2.38 13.32 5.72
N PHE A 38 2.01 14.57 5.46
CA PHE A 38 0.62 15.03 5.62
C PHE A 38 -0.39 14.12 4.90
N SER A 39 -0.03 13.59 3.73
CA SER A 39 -0.87 12.62 3.02
C SER A 39 -1.08 11.31 3.79
N ASP A 40 -0.09 10.84 4.54
CA ASP A 40 -0.20 9.59 5.30
C ASP A 40 -1.19 9.77 6.48
N TYR A 41 -1.18 10.94 7.14
CA TYR A 41 -2.18 11.30 8.15
C TYR A 41 -3.59 11.41 7.58
N VAL A 42 -3.74 12.03 6.41
CA VAL A 42 -5.04 12.16 5.73
C VAL A 42 -5.60 10.79 5.34
N GLU A 43 -4.75 9.86 4.93
CA GLU A 43 -5.15 8.49 4.60
C GLU A 43 -5.57 7.71 5.85
N MET A 44 -4.85 7.86 6.97
CA MET A 44 -5.17 7.21 8.25
C MET A 44 -6.48 7.73 8.87
N MET A 45 -6.77 9.03 8.73
CA MET A 45 -7.99 9.65 9.27
C MET A 45 -9.21 9.52 8.34
N LYS A 46 -9.09 8.78 7.23
CA LYS A 46 -10.17 8.61 6.27
C LYS A 46 -11.16 7.53 6.75
N HIS A 47 -12.42 7.91 6.94
CA HIS A 47 -13.49 6.97 7.24
C HIS A 47 -14.09 6.35 5.98
N ASP A 48 -14.43 5.06 6.02
CA ASP A 48 -15.05 4.34 4.89
C ASP A 48 -16.42 4.91 4.50
N SER A 49 -17.14 5.46 5.48
CA SER A 49 -18.45 6.09 5.30
C SER A 49 -18.39 7.43 4.56
N TYR A 50 -17.21 8.02 4.36
CA TYR A 50 -17.08 9.33 3.73
C TYR A 50 -16.06 9.34 2.59
N LYS A 51 -16.38 10.06 1.52
CA LYS A 51 -15.53 10.28 0.35
C LYS A 51 -15.41 11.78 0.04
N ARG A 52 -14.25 12.22 -0.43
CA ARG A 52 -14.09 13.56 -0.99
C ARG A 52 -14.51 13.55 -2.46
N CYS A 53 -15.50 14.38 -2.80
CA CYS A 53 -15.95 14.62 -4.17
C CYS A 53 -15.85 16.11 -4.47
N ARG A 54 -15.06 16.48 -5.49
CA ARG A 54 -14.85 17.88 -5.89
C ARG A 54 -14.46 18.79 -4.71
N GLY A 55 -13.54 18.31 -3.86
CA GLY A 55 -13.08 19.04 -2.67
C GLY A 55 -14.00 18.95 -1.44
N ARG A 56 -15.26 18.55 -1.58
CA ARG A 56 -16.24 18.46 -0.49
C ARG A 56 -16.28 17.04 0.11
N LEU A 57 -16.38 16.93 1.43
CA LEU A 57 -16.69 15.65 2.09
C LEU A 57 -18.16 15.29 1.86
N ARG A 58 -18.41 14.05 1.44
CA ARG A 58 -19.75 13.47 1.25
C ARG A 58 -19.80 12.11 1.90
N GLN A 59 -20.92 11.78 2.51
CA GLN A 59 -21.17 10.40 2.91
C GLN A 59 -21.23 9.52 1.65
N LYS A 60 -20.69 8.31 1.76
CA LYS A 60 -20.49 7.40 0.63
C LYS A 60 -21.81 6.99 0.00
#